data_AF-A0A961TT67-F1
#
_entry.id   AF-A0A961TT67-F1
#
_cell.length_a   1.000
_cell.length_b   1.000
_cell.length_c   1.000
_cell.angle_alpha   90.00
_cell.angle_beta   90.00
_cell.angle_gamma   90.00
#
_symmetry.space_group_name_H-M   'P 1'
#
loop_
_entity.id
_entity.type
_entity.pdbx_description
1 polymer ?
#
loop_
_entity_poly.entity_id
_entity_poly.type
_entity_poly.pdbx_seq_one_letter_code
_entity_poly.pdbx_strand_id
1 'polypeptide(L)'
;MMIAQRADHGSCGCETPPDPSSLVSIDEALRCVLKIAAPIDGTDTAPPSSVTGRILAKPVRAVAMTPPFDNAAMDGYAVDSTALTGAPPWRLSVVGRVAAGETSAGQVVGQTAARIFTGAPV
;
A
#
# COMPACT_ATOMS: atom_id res chain seq x y z
N MET A 1 25.41 1.14 -7.04
CA MET A 1 26.44 2.16 -7.31
C MET A 1 26.21 2.64 -8.73
N MET A 2 25.56 3.79 -8.92
CA MET A 2 25.32 4.34 -10.25
C MET A 2 26.11 5.63 -10.36
N ILE A 3 27.27 5.53 -11.01
CA ILE A 3 28.05 6.70 -11.40
C ILE A 3 27.29 7.31 -12.57
N ALA A 4 26.65 8.46 -12.35
CA ALA A 4 26.24 9.32 -13.46
C ALA A 4 27.53 9.78 -14.13
N GLN A 5 27.85 9.22 -15.30
CA GLN A 5 28.93 9.75 -16.12
C GLN A 5 28.61 11.22 -16.39
N ARG A 6 29.48 12.11 -15.93
CA ARG A 6 29.45 13.52 -16.31
C ARG A 6 29.46 13.55 -17.83
N ALA A 7 28.46 14.20 -18.43
CA ALA A 7 28.52 14.54 -19.84
C ALA A 7 29.72 15.50 -20.01
N ASP A 8 30.81 14.99 -20.59
CA ASP A 8 31.91 15.83 -21.08
C ASP A 8 31.37 16.61 -22.28
N HIS A 9 30.76 17.75 -22.00
CA HIS A 9 30.40 18.73 -23.01
C HIS A 9 31.32 19.94 -22.81
N GLY A 10 32.06 20.27 -23.88
CA GLY A 10 32.96 21.42 -23.93
C GLY A 10 32.31 22.68 -23.37
N SER A 11 33.13 23.49 -22.69
CA SER A 11 32.79 24.66 -21.88
C SER A 11 31.32 25.10 -21.94
N CYS A 12 30.55 24.80 -20.88
CA CYS A 12 29.14 25.21 -20.70
C CYS A 12 28.90 26.73 -20.78
N GLY A 13 29.94 27.57 -20.90
CA GLY A 13 29.80 29.02 -21.03
C GLY A 13 29.21 29.68 -19.79
N CYS A 14 29.13 28.95 -18.67
CA CYS A 14 28.47 29.38 -17.44
C CYS A 14 29.24 30.48 -16.66
N GLU A 15 30.37 30.96 -17.20
CA GLU A 15 31.20 32.05 -16.63
C GLU A 15 30.92 33.44 -17.23
N THR A 16 30.13 33.53 -18.31
CA THR A 16 29.81 34.81 -18.98
C THR A 16 28.41 35.29 -18.59
N PRO A 17 28.23 36.54 -18.13
CA PRO A 17 26.89 37.08 -17.86
C PRO A 17 26.06 37.09 -19.15
N PRO A 18 24.86 36.49 -19.17
CA PRO A 18 24.02 36.46 -20.36
C PRO A 18 23.48 37.86 -20.67
N ASP A 19 23.36 38.19 -21.95
CA ASP A 19 22.64 39.39 -22.38
C ASP A 19 21.16 39.26 -21.96
N PRO A 20 20.60 40.19 -21.17
CA PRO A 20 19.24 40.10 -20.67
C PRO A 20 18.18 40.06 -21.77
N SER A 21 18.49 40.55 -22.97
CA SER A 21 17.61 40.46 -24.15
C SER A 21 17.56 39.07 -24.79
N SER A 22 18.48 38.18 -24.40
CA SER A 22 18.60 36.79 -24.87
C SER A 22 18.07 35.75 -23.87
N LEU A 23 17.61 36.18 -22.69
CA LEU A 23 17.09 35.30 -21.65
C LEU A 23 15.67 34.84 -21.96
N VAL A 24 15.44 33.54 -21.76
CA VAL A 24 14.10 32.95 -21.79
C VAL A 24 13.48 32.92 -20.39
N SER A 25 12.17 32.86 -20.31
CA SER A 25 11.48 32.63 -19.04
C SER A 25 11.85 31.29 -18.41
N ILE A 26 11.73 31.16 -17.09
CA ILE A 26 12.00 29.89 -16.37
C ILE A 26 11.16 28.74 -16.96
N ASP A 27 9.89 28.99 -17.26
CA ASP A 27 9.00 27.97 -17.84
C ASP A 27 9.44 27.54 -19.24
N GLU A 28 9.98 28.46 -20.03
CA GLU A 28 10.51 28.16 -21.35
C GLU A 28 11.81 27.37 -21.29
N ALA A 29 12.72 27.74 -20.37
CA ALA A 29 13.92 26.95 -20.08
C ALA A 29 13.56 25.53 -19.64
N LEU A 30 12.60 25.39 -18.71
CA LEU A 30 12.13 24.10 -18.24
C LEU A 30 11.53 23.26 -19.39
N ARG A 31 10.71 23.87 -20.24
CA ARG A 31 10.16 23.20 -21.45
C ARG A 31 11.27 22.72 -22.38
N CYS A 32 12.32 23.50 -22.59
CA CYS A 32 13.45 23.11 -23.42
C CYS A 32 14.22 21.91 -22.82
N VAL A 33 14.46 21.91 -21.50
CA VAL A 33 15.12 20.80 -20.81
C VAL A 33 14.26 19.52 -20.88
N LEU A 34 12.96 19.63 -20.62
CA LEU A 34 12.06 18.48 -20.64
C LEU A 34 11.86 17.89 -22.05
N LYS A 35 12.11 18.66 -23.13
CA LYS A 35 12.09 18.15 -24.50
C LYS A 35 13.23 17.18 -24.82
N ILE A 36 14.36 17.32 -24.14
CA ILE A 36 15.56 16.48 -24.37
C ILE A 36 15.77 15.43 -23.28
N ALA A 37 15.19 15.64 -22.10
CA ALA A 37 15.24 14.68 -21.02
C ALA A 37 14.45 13.41 -21.37
N ALA A 38 15.13 12.26 -21.32
CA ALA A 38 14.49 10.96 -21.45
C ALA A 38 14.46 10.24 -20.09
N PRO A 39 13.40 9.48 -19.78
CA PRO A 39 13.41 8.58 -18.63
C PRO A 39 14.55 7.58 -18.73
N ILE A 40 15.12 7.21 -17.58
CA ILE A 40 16.12 6.14 -17.50
C ILE A 40 15.41 4.79 -17.74
N ASP A 41 15.97 3.96 -18.61
CA ASP A 41 15.47 2.63 -18.97
C ASP A 41 16.05 1.49 -18.11
N GLY A 42 17.19 1.74 -17.46
CA GLY A 42 17.83 0.82 -16.53
C GLY A 42 16.96 0.51 -15.31
N THR A 43 16.79 -0.78 -15.03
CA THR A 43 16.06 -1.27 -13.85
C THR A 43 16.93 -2.25 -13.07
N ASP A 44 16.76 -2.26 -11.75
CA ASP A 44 17.47 -3.16 -10.84
C ASP A 44 16.51 -3.65 -9.76
N THR A 45 16.77 -4.85 -9.24
CA THR A 45 15.96 -5.46 -8.17
C THR A 45 16.73 -5.39 -6.86
N ALA A 46 16.09 -4.90 -5.82
CA ALA A 46 16.70 -4.76 -4.50
C ALA A 46 15.67 -5.07 -3.40
N PRO A 47 16.12 -5.51 -2.22
CA PRO A 47 15.22 -5.83 -1.11
C PRO A 47 14.50 -4.56 -0.60
N PRO A 48 13.26 -4.68 -0.08
CA PRO A 48 12.47 -3.54 0.41
C PRO A 48 13.20 -2.62 1.40
N SER A 49 14.12 -3.17 2.19
CA SER A 49 14.94 -2.43 3.17
C SER A 49 15.95 -1.46 2.54
N SER A 50 16.20 -1.53 1.23
CA SER A 50 17.26 -0.76 0.54
C SER A 50 16.74 0.14 -0.60
N VAL A 51 15.42 0.21 -0.77
CA VAL A 51 14.77 0.93 -1.89
C VAL A 51 14.09 2.23 -1.50
N THR A 52 14.16 2.65 -0.23
CA THR A 52 13.64 3.95 0.20
C THR A 52 14.24 5.09 -0.63
N GLY A 53 13.39 5.92 -1.22
CA GLY A 53 13.80 7.03 -2.10
C GLY A 53 14.03 6.66 -3.57
N ARG A 54 13.90 5.38 -3.97
CA ARG A 54 13.94 4.96 -5.38
C ARG A 54 12.56 5.09 -6.05
N ILE A 55 12.57 5.09 -7.38
CA ILE A 55 11.35 5.10 -8.22
C ILE A 55 11.02 3.67 -8.64
N LEU A 56 9.74 3.30 -8.57
CA LEU A 56 9.26 2.00 -9.04
C LEU A 56 9.41 1.89 -10.56
N ALA A 57 10.10 0.85 -11.02
CA ALA A 57 10.24 0.56 -12.44
C ALA A 57 8.94 0.07 -13.09
N LYS A 58 8.07 -0.59 -12.32
CA LYS A 58 6.79 -1.16 -12.78
C LYS A 58 5.73 -1.03 -11.68
N PRO A 59 4.43 -1.04 -12.02
CA PRO A 59 3.35 -1.06 -11.03
C PRO A 59 3.44 -2.27 -10.10
N VAL A 60 3.19 -2.06 -8.80
CA VAL A 60 3.04 -3.13 -7.82
C VAL A 60 1.57 -3.50 -7.71
N ARG A 61 1.25 -4.79 -7.84
CA ARG A 61 -0.12 -5.31 -7.75
C ARG A 61 -0.21 -6.29 -6.59
N ALA A 62 -1.32 -6.24 -5.84
CA ALA A 62 -1.61 -7.25 -4.83
C ALA A 62 -1.78 -8.62 -5.49
N VAL A 63 -1.13 -9.64 -4.93
CA VAL A 63 -1.20 -11.03 -5.42
C VAL A 63 -2.24 -11.87 -4.67
N ALA A 64 -2.77 -11.34 -3.56
CA ALA A 64 -3.75 -11.99 -2.71
C ALA A 64 -4.58 -10.94 -1.96
N MET A 65 -5.74 -11.37 -1.46
CA MET A 65 -6.56 -10.57 -0.55
C MET A 65 -5.85 -10.37 0.78
N THR A 66 -6.05 -9.20 1.39
CA THR A 66 -5.55 -8.91 2.74
C THR A 66 -6.61 -8.09 3.48
N PRO A 67 -7.26 -8.66 4.52
CA PRO A 67 -7.07 -10.00 5.07
C PRO A 67 -7.51 -11.12 4.10
N PRO A 68 -7.00 -12.36 4.26
CA PRO A 68 -7.34 -13.48 3.38
C PRO A 68 -8.73 -14.10 3.67
N PHE A 69 -9.37 -13.71 4.77
CA PHE A 69 -10.70 -14.15 5.21
C PHE A 69 -11.36 -13.04 6.04
N ASP A 70 -12.67 -13.17 6.26
CA ASP A 70 -13.43 -12.27 7.14
C ASP A 70 -12.99 -12.48 8.59
N ASN A 71 -12.47 -11.43 9.22
CA ASN A 71 -11.94 -11.51 10.57
C ASN A 71 -12.66 -10.57 11.53
N ALA A 72 -12.63 -10.92 12.81
CA ALA A 72 -13.18 -10.08 13.86
C ALA A 72 -12.33 -8.81 14.02
N ALA A 73 -12.98 -7.65 13.88
CA ALA A 73 -12.34 -6.35 14.06
C ALA A 73 -12.07 -6.02 15.55
N MET A 74 -12.83 -6.63 16.47
CA MET A 74 -12.70 -6.44 17.91
C MET A 74 -12.96 -7.74 18.66
N ASP A 75 -12.60 -7.76 19.94
CA ASP A 75 -13.00 -8.81 20.86
C ASP A 75 -14.51 -8.72 21.15
N GLY A 76 -15.20 -9.86 21.11
CA GLY A 76 -16.64 -9.89 21.30
C GLY A 76 -17.23 -11.28 21.19
N TYR A 77 -18.40 -11.37 20.57
CA TYR A 77 -19.11 -12.63 20.34
C TYR A 77 -19.55 -12.73 18.88
N ALA A 78 -19.13 -13.80 18.22
CA ALA A 78 -19.67 -14.21 16.93
C ALA A 78 -21.06 -14.82 17.15
N VAL A 79 -22.04 -14.36 16.38
CA VAL A 79 -23.44 -14.79 16.46
C VAL A 79 -23.99 -14.97 15.05
N ASP A 80 -24.94 -15.88 14.90
CA ASP A 80 -25.77 -15.94 13.71
C ASP A 80 -26.81 -14.81 13.79
N SER A 81 -26.64 -13.77 12.97
CA SER A 81 -27.54 -12.61 12.98
C SER A 81 -28.98 -12.97 12.57
N THR A 82 -29.17 -14.05 11.82
CA THR A 82 -30.49 -14.52 11.41
C THR A 82 -31.26 -15.16 12.57
N ALA A 83 -30.55 -15.63 13.60
CA ALA A 83 -31.15 -16.17 14.81
C ALA A 83 -31.64 -15.10 15.80
N LEU A 84 -31.29 -13.82 15.59
CA LEU A 84 -31.70 -12.69 16.42
C LEU A 84 -33.11 -12.20 16.05
N THR A 85 -34.11 -13.07 16.19
CA THR A 85 -35.51 -12.76 15.89
C THR A 85 -36.24 -12.16 17.10
N GLY A 86 -37.23 -11.30 16.88
CA GLY A 86 -38.05 -10.69 17.94
C GLY A 86 -37.45 -9.42 18.55
N ALA A 87 -38.01 -8.97 19.68
CA ALA A 87 -37.52 -7.80 20.39
C ALA A 87 -36.41 -8.18 21.39
N PRO A 88 -35.34 -7.36 21.53
CA PRO A 88 -34.32 -7.57 22.54
C PRO A 88 -34.87 -7.47 23.98
N PRO A 89 -34.19 -8.05 24.99
CA PRO A 89 -32.87 -8.68 24.91
C PRO A 89 -32.89 -10.14 24.44
N TRP A 90 -31.97 -10.50 23.54
CA TRP A 90 -31.73 -11.89 23.14
C TRP A 90 -30.81 -12.60 24.14
N ARG A 91 -31.06 -13.88 24.39
CA ARG A 91 -30.22 -14.74 25.24
C ARG A 91 -29.64 -15.87 24.40
N LEU A 92 -28.32 -15.93 24.30
CA LEU A 92 -27.60 -16.92 23.52
C LEU A 92 -26.67 -17.73 24.42
N SER A 93 -26.53 -19.03 24.12
CA SER A 93 -25.59 -19.89 24.82
C SER A 93 -24.19 -19.75 24.23
N VAL A 94 -23.20 -19.41 25.05
CA VAL A 94 -21.80 -19.35 24.58
C VAL A 94 -21.25 -20.78 24.51
N VAL A 95 -21.03 -21.28 23.28
CA VAL A 95 -20.67 -22.68 23.02
C VAL A 95 -19.19 -22.88 22.69
N GLY A 96 -18.44 -21.80 22.49
CA GLY A 96 -17.05 -21.88 22.07
C GLY A 96 -16.28 -20.59 22.18
N ARG A 97 -15.02 -20.67 21.74
CA ARG A 97 -14.07 -19.58 21.68
C ARG A 97 -13.29 -19.66 20.37
N VAL A 98 -12.98 -18.52 19.78
CA VAL A 98 -12.22 -18.39 18.53
C VAL A 98 -11.09 -17.37 18.73
N ALA A 99 -9.85 -17.83 18.70
CA ALA A 99 -8.67 -16.98 18.81
C ALA A 99 -8.04 -16.67 17.45
N ALA A 100 -7.24 -15.61 17.39
CA ALA A 100 -6.46 -15.28 16.20
C ALA A 100 -5.52 -16.44 15.83
N GLY A 101 -5.51 -16.81 14.55
CA GLY A 101 -4.69 -17.91 14.03
C GLY A 101 -5.32 -19.31 14.14
N GLU A 102 -6.50 -19.44 14.77
CA GLU A 102 -7.27 -20.69 14.71
C GLU A 102 -7.93 -20.86 13.33
N THR A 103 -8.13 -22.10 12.91
CA THR A 103 -8.66 -22.43 11.57
C THR A 103 -10.18 -22.41 11.49
N SER A 104 -10.90 -22.50 12.62
CA SER A 104 -12.37 -22.36 12.67
C SER A 104 -12.86 -22.29 14.12
N ALA A 105 -13.92 -21.51 14.33
CA ALA A 105 -14.72 -21.44 15.54
C ALA A 105 -15.57 -22.70 15.83
N GLY A 106 -15.69 -23.63 14.86
CA GLY A 106 -16.88 -24.46 14.76
C GLY A 106 -18.10 -23.62 14.32
N GLN A 107 -19.17 -24.26 13.86
CA GLN A 107 -20.32 -23.54 13.31
C GLN A 107 -21.16 -22.94 14.44
N VAL A 108 -21.29 -21.60 14.49
CA VAL A 108 -22.24 -20.89 15.36
C VAL A 108 -23.60 -20.88 14.66
N VAL A 109 -24.60 -21.53 15.26
CA VAL A 109 -25.95 -21.67 14.67
C VAL A 109 -27.05 -21.41 15.69
N GLY A 110 -28.16 -20.82 15.25
CA GLY A 110 -29.33 -20.58 16.10
C GLY A 110 -29.00 -19.69 17.30
N GLN A 111 -29.62 -19.97 18.46
CA GLN A 111 -29.43 -19.17 19.69
C GLN A 111 -28.11 -19.49 20.43
N THR A 112 -27.00 -19.56 19.68
CA THR A 112 -25.66 -19.79 20.22
C THR A 112 -24.71 -18.66 19.82
N ALA A 113 -23.62 -18.54 20.58
CA ALA A 113 -22.56 -17.58 20.34
C ALA A 113 -21.19 -18.21 20.57
N ALA A 114 -20.15 -17.73 19.89
CA ALA A 114 -18.77 -18.04 20.20
C ALA A 114 -18.04 -16.78 20.65
N ARG A 115 -17.26 -16.84 21.72
CA ARG A 115 -16.42 -15.71 22.13
C ARG A 115 -15.27 -15.57 21.12
N ILE A 116 -15.22 -14.46 20.40
CA ILE A 116 -14.26 -14.24 19.32
C ILE A 116 -13.28 -13.12 19.69
N PHE A 117 -12.01 -13.27 19.31
CA PHE A 117 -10.96 -12.28 19.56
C PHE A 117 -10.53 -11.60 18.26
N THR A 118 -9.97 -10.40 18.39
CA THR A 118 -9.50 -9.57 17.28
C THR A 118 -8.56 -10.35 16.36
N GLY A 119 -8.86 -10.36 15.07
CA GLY A 119 -8.10 -11.08 14.04
C GLY A 119 -8.47 -12.55 13.86
N ALA A 120 -9.35 -13.12 14.69
CA ALA A 120 -9.88 -14.47 14.50
C ALA A 120 -10.84 -14.53 13.30
N PRO A 121 -10.93 -15.68 12.61
CA PRO A 121 -11.88 -15.87 11.52
C PRO A 121 -13.33 -15.87 12.01
N VAL A 122 -14.23 -15.27 11.23
CA VAL A 122 -15.68 -15.25 11.45
C VAL A 122 -16.36 -16.36 10.66
#